data_AF-A0A962SRX4-F1
#
_entry.id   AF-A0A962SRX4-F1
#
_cell.length_a   1.000
_cell.length_b   1.000
_cell.length_c   1.000
_cell.angle_alpha   90.00
_cell.angle_beta   90.00
_cell.angle_gamma   90.00
#
_symmetry.space_group_name_H-M   'P 1'
#
loop_
_entity.id
_entity.type
_entity.pdbx_description
1 polymer ?
#
loop_
_entity_poly.entity_id
_entity_poly.type
_entity_poly.pdbx_seq_one_letter_code
_entity_poly.pdbx_strand_id
1 'polypeptide(L)' 'MIQVPGNHEFYHHDIVLIEALEVQAPNRIHLQQDDQVVIGAVRFPGGILWTDFALFDAANIFLPCGRRDGCPRR' A
#
# COMPACT_ATOMS: atom_id res chain seq x y z
N MET A 1 -7.66 -13.73 11.02
CA MET A 1 -7.75 -13.30 9.60
C MET A 1 -7.14 -11.91 9.52
N ILE A 2 -6.23 -11.67 8.58
CA ILE A 2 -5.66 -10.33 8.36
C ILE A 2 -6.53 -9.63 7.30
N GLN A 3 -6.95 -8.40 7.56
CA GLN A 3 -7.74 -7.60 6.62
C GLN A 3 -7.14 -6.21 6.44
N VAL A 4 -7.13 -5.75 5.20
CA VAL A 4 -6.79 -4.38 4.80
C VAL A 4 -8.00 -3.84 4.04
N PRO A 5 -8.73 -2.84 4.55
CA PRO A 5 -9.81 -2.18 3.83
C PRO A 5 -9.32 -1.60 2.51
N GLY A 6 -10.05 -1.85 1.44
CA GLY A 6 -9.81 -1.24 0.14
C GLY A 6 -10.78 -0.09 -0.09
N ASN A 7 -10.77 0.43 -1.31
CA ASN A 7 -11.60 1.57 -1.72
C ASN A 7 -13.11 1.33 -1.49
N HIS A 8 -13.58 0.09 -1.64
CA HIS A 8 -15.00 -0.24 -1.52
C HIS A 8 -15.53 -0.01 -0.09
N GLU A 9 -14.68 -0.24 0.91
CA GLU A 9 -15.01 0.02 2.31
C GLU A 9 -15.15 1.52 2.62
N PHE A 10 -14.60 2.41 1.78
CA PHE A 10 -14.68 3.87 1.93
C PHE A 10 -15.71 4.54 1.04
N TYR A 11 -16.46 3.79 0.23
CA TYR A 11 -17.49 4.39 -0.60
C TYR A 11 -18.54 5.11 0.25
N HIS A 12 -18.74 6.39 -0.03
CA HIS A 12 -19.63 7.29 0.71
C HIS A 12 -19.21 7.56 2.17
N HIS A 13 -17.96 7.27 2.51
CA HIS A 13 -17.40 7.47 3.84
C HIS A 13 -16.07 8.22 3.78
N ASP A 14 -15.72 8.86 4.89
CA ASP A 14 -14.43 9.54 5.06
C ASP A 14 -13.36 8.52 5.52
N ILE A 15 -12.08 8.85 5.37
CA ILE A 15 -10.95 8.03 5.84
C ILE A 15 -11.00 7.79 7.36
N VAL A 16 -11.67 8.68 8.10
CA VAL A 16 -11.94 8.56 9.55
C VAL A 16 -12.74 7.29 9.90
N LEU A 17 -13.42 6.67 8.92
CA LEU A 17 -14.11 5.38 9.09
C LEU A 17 -13.19 4.26 9.62
N ILE A 18 -11.88 4.34 9.36
CA ILE A 18 -10.89 3.37 9.81
C ILE A 18 -10.97 3.14 11.32
N GLU A 19 -11.02 4.21 12.11
CA GLU A 19 -11.07 4.14 13.58
C GLU A 19 -12.32 3.38 14.05
N ALA A 20 -13.46 3.61 13.38
CA ALA A 20 -14.69 2.90 13.69
C ALA A 20 -14.64 1.41 13.29
N LEU A 21 -13.98 1.09 12.17
CA LEU A 21 -13.77 -0.29 11.73
C LEU A 21 -12.85 -1.06 12.69
N GLU A 22 -11.82 -0.42 13.23
CA GLU A 22 -10.95 -1.02 14.25
C GLU A 22 -11.73 -1.38 15.52
N VAL A 23 -12.56 -0.46 16.01
CA VAL A 23 -13.38 -0.69 17.22
C VAL A 23 -14.43 -1.79 17.01
N GLN A 24 -15.01 -1.88 15.81
CA GLN A 24 -16.02 -2.88 15.47
C GLN A 24 -15.44 -4.22 15.00
N ALA A 25 -14.14 -4.30 14.76
CA ALA A 25 -13.49 -5.50 14.26
C ALA A 25 -13.71 -6.67 15.25
N PRO A 26 -14.24 -7.81 14.79
CA PRO A 26 -14.33 -9.00 15.61
C PRO A 26 -12.94 -9.42 16.08
N ASN A 27 -12.81 -9.98 17.30
CA ASN A 27 -11.52 -10.41 17.89
C ASN A 27 -10.70 -11.40 17.05
N ARG A 28 -11.27 -11.95 15.98
CA ARG A 28 -10.62 -12.90 15.06
C ARG A 28 -10.06 -12.22 13.80
N ILE A 29 -10.29 -10.91 13.64
CA ILE A 29 -9.85 -10.08 12.52
C ILE A 29 -8.79 -9.12 13.04
N HIS A 30 -7.63 -9.12 12.38
CA HIS A 30 -6.60 -8.11 12.56
C HIS A 30 -6.75 -7.11 11.41
N LEU A 31 -7.27 -5.92 11.71
CA LEU A 31 -7.34 -4.83 10.77
C LEU A 31 -5.96 -4.16 10.72
N GLN A 32 -5.34 -4.07 9.54
CA GLN A 32 -4.01 -3.47 9.41
C GLN A 32 -4.08 -2.04 8.87
N GLN A 33 -3.66 -1.09 9.71
CA GLN A 33 -3.61 0.35 9.45
C GLN A 33 -2.31 0.90 10.03
N ASP A 34 -1.29 1.04 9.19
CA ASP A 34 0.06 1.37 9.66
C ASP A 34 0.53 0.42 10.80
N ASP A 35 0.19 -0.85 10.65
CA ASP A 35 0.42 -1.89 11.67
C ASP A 35 0.99 -3.16 11.04
N GLN A 36 1.51 -4.04 11.88
CA GLN A 36 2.07 -5.32 11.48
C GLN A 36 1.56 -6.47 12.35
N VAL A 37 1.29 -7.60 11.72
CA VAL A 37 0.98 -8.85 12.43
C VAL A 37 2.12 -9.84 12.22
N VAL A 38 2.54 -10.51 13.28
CA VAL A 38 3.54 -11.59 13.22
C VAL A 38 2.84 -12.94 13.37
N ILE A 39 2.99 -13.80 12.37
CA ILE A 39 2.45 -15.17 12.41
C ILE A 39 3.62 -16.14 12.26
N GLY A 40 3.93 -16.86 13.34
CA GLY A 40 5.14 -17.68 13.43
C GLY A 40 6.40 -16.80 13.36
N ALA A 41 7.23 -17.01 12.35
CA ALA A 41 8.47 -16.24 12.12
C ALA A 41 8.33 -15.16 11.03
N VAL A 42 7.14 -14.97 10.46
CA VAL A 42 6.90 -14.06 9.33
C VAL A 42 6.16 -12.82 9.81
N ARG A 43 6.64 -11.64 9.39
CA ARG A 43 5.99 -10.34 9.62
C ARG A 43 5.15 -9.94 8.41
N PHE A 44 3.93 -9.50 8.67
CA PHE A 44 2.97 -8.99 7.69
C PHE A 44 2.70 -7.52 7.99
N PRO A 45 3.49 -6.58 7.44
CA PRO A 45 3.17 -5.15 7.52
C PRO A 45 2.01 -4.84 6.56
N GLY A 46 1.09 -4.01 7.01
CA GLY A 46 -0.01 -3.55 6.17
C GLY A 46 -0.46 -2.15 6.52
N GLY A 47 -0.94 -1.47 5.50
CA GLY A 47 -1.51 -0.15 5.61
C GLY A 47 -2.38 0.13 4.40
N ILE A 48 -3.31 1.05 4.59
CA ILE A 48 -4.11 1.58 3.51
C ILE A 48 -3.34 2.72 2.86
N LEU A 49 -2.96 2.51 1.60
CA LEU A 49 -2.30 3.52 0.79
C LEU A 49 -3.25 3.93 -0.34
N TRP A 50 -3.50 5.23 -0.42
CA TRP A 50 -4.25 5.83 -1.52
C TRP A 50 -3.27 6.32 -2.58
N THR A 51 -3.66 6.15 -3.84
CA THR A 51 -2.91 6.72 -4.95
C THR A 51 -3.49 8.09 -5.30
N ASP A 52 -2.59 9.03 -5.55
CA ASP A 52 -2.87 10.31 -6.20
C ASP A 52 -2.98 10.18 -7.74
N PHE A 53 -2.94 8.94 -8.26
CA PHE A 53 -2.89 8.59 -9.67
C PHE A 53 -1.66 9.12 -10.42
N ALA A 54 -0.63 9.60 -9.71
CA ALA A 54 0.65 10.02 -10.29
C ALA A 54 1.55 8.82 -10.65
N LEU A 55 0.97 7.73 -11.18
CA LEU A 55 1.68 6.49 -11.49
C LEU A 55 2.77 6.66 -12.57
N PHE A 56 2.69 7.73 -13.36
CA PHE A 56 3.60 8.05 -14.46
C PHE A 56 4.29 9.42 -14.35
N ASP A 57 4.15 10.17 -13.24
CA ASP A 57 4.79 11.48 -13.10
C ASP A 57 6.11 11.42 -12.29
N ALA A 58 7.00 12.37 -12.55
CA ALA A 58 8.43 12.48 -12.20
C ALA A 58 9.38 11.36 -12.69
N ALA A 59 8.88 10.16 -12.98
CA ALA A 59 9.70 9.00 -13.37
C ALA A 59 9.31 8.34 -14.70
N ASN A 60 8.56 9.00 -15.58
CA ASN A 60 8.66 8.68 -17.02
C ASN A 60 10.00 9.18 -17.61
N ILE A 61 11.08 8.98 -16.84
CA ILE A 61 12.39 8.66 -17.38
C ILE A 61 12.14 7.39 -18.18
N PHE A 62 11.95 7.56 -19.49
CA PHE A 62 12.36 6.57 -20.47
C PHE A 62 13.71 6.04 -19.96
N LEU A 63 13.75 4.86 -19.36
CA LEU A 63 15.01 4.19 -19.05
C LEU A 63 15.62 3.95 -20.43
N PRO A 64 16.58 4.78 -20.90
CA PRO A 64 17.29 4.39 -22.09
C PRO A 64 17.97 3.09 -21.69
N CYS A 65 17.87 2.08 -22.56
CA CYS A 65 18.62 0.83 -22.49
C CYS A 65 19.82 0.95 -21.55
N GLY A 66 19.74 0.24 -20.41
CA GLY A 66 20.48 0.54 -19.19
C GLY A 66 21.97 0.76 -19.37
N ARG A 67 22.58 1.32 -18.32
CA ARG A 67 24.03 1.29 -18.10
C ARG A 67 24.58 -0.09 -18.46
N ARG A 68 25.08 -0.21 -19.68
CA ARG A 68 26.05 -1.18 -20.10
C ARG A 68 27.23 -0.36 -20.54
N ASP A 69 28.33 -0.61 -19.87
CA ASP A 69 29.63 -0.05 -20.16
C ASP A 69 29.89 -0.24 -21.66
N GLY A 70 29.89 0.86 -22.44
CA GLY A 70 30.13 0.82 -23.89
C GLY A 70 29.23 1.62 -24.83
N CYS A 71 28.59 2.73 -24.42
CA CYS A 71 27.90 3.63 -25.38
C CYS A 71 28.88 4.68 -25.96
N PRO A 72 29.01 4.82 -27.30
CA PRO A 72 30.01 5.72 -27.89
C PRO A 72 29.55 7.17 -27.78
N ARG A 73 30.42 8.03 -27.25
CA ARG A 73 30.19 9.48 -27.19
C ARG A 73 30.20 10.04 -28.61
N ARG A 74 29.07 10.60 -29.03
CA ARG A 74 29.01 11.56 -30.15
C ARG A 74 28.79 12.94 -29.59
#